data_AF-A0A2M7TFA6-F1
#
_entry.id   AF-A0A2M7TFA6-F1
#
_cell.length_a   1.000
_cell.length_b   1.000
_cell.length_c   1.000
_cell.angle_alpha   90.00
_cell.angle_beta   90.00
_cell.angle_gamma   90.00
#
_symmetry.space_group_name_H-M   'P 1'
#
loop_
_entity.id
_entity.type
_entity.pdbx_description
1 polymer ?
#
loop_
_entity_poly.entity_id
_entity_poly.type
_entity_poly.pdbx_seq_one_letter_code
_entity_poly.pdbx_strand_id
1 'polypeptide(L)'
;MILKIPVGTLIHNLTTGSEIELIKIGERALLAKGGNGGRGNFHFRSSLNTSPKQFQPGLPGEEFDFRLELKLIADIGFVGLPNVGKSSLLNALTNAKSKVANYAFTTLEPNLGVYYELVLADIPGLIEGSSQGKGLGIKFLRHIERTKIIFHFISAESPDPRKDYKTIRKELNLYNSELLKKQEYLFLTKSDQLAPKELKVKLSILKGINPKAIAISILDDESVYEVKEILNKIKAEK
;
A
#
# COMPACT_ATOMS: atom_id res chain seq x y z
N MET A 1 4.16 -26.43 7.43
CA MET A 1 4.93 -25.41 6.68
C MET A 1 4.23 -24.07 6.85
N ILE A 2 4.98 -22.95 6.93
CA ILE A 2 4.40 -21.60 6.94
C ILE A 2 5.03 -20.83 5.80
N LEU A 3 4.21 -20.38 4.84
CA LEU A 3 4.63 -19.49 3.77
C LEU A 3 4.35 -18.04 4.19
N LYS A 4 5.38 -17.21 4.27
CA LYS A 4 5.21 -15.77 4.54
C LYS A 4 4.90 -15.06 3.22
N ILE A 5 3.78 -14.36 3.16
CA ILE A 5 3.39 -13.55 2.01
C ILE A 5 3.11 -12.11 2.46
N PRO A 6 3.20 -11.11 1.56
CA PRO A 6 2.87 -9.74 1.91
C PRO A 6 1.37 -9.55 2.19
N VAL A 7 1.03 -8.52 2.97
CA VAL A 7 -0.37 -8.12 3.20
C VAL A 7 -0.98 -7.60 1.90
N GLY A 8 -2.27 -7.89 1.68
CA GLY A 8 -2.98 -7.62 0.44
C GLY A 8 -2.85 -8.73 -0.61
N THR A 9 -2.30 -9.90 -0.25
CA THR A 9 -2.22 -11.03 -1.19
C THR A 9 -3.58 -11.70 -1.32
N LEU A 10 -4.10 -11.76 -2.54
CA LEU A 10 -5.22 -12.59 -2.94
C LEU A 10 -4.69 -13.96 -3.37
N ILE A 11 -5.21 -15.00 -2.72
CA ILE A 11 -4.84 -16.39 -2.92
C ILE A 11 -5.96 -17.04 -3.72
N HIS A 12 -5.71 -17.31 -5.00
CA HIS A 12 -6.64 -18.03 -5.86
C HIS A 12 -6.28 -19.52 -5.83
N ASN A 13 -7.19 -20.36 -5.36
CA ASN A 13 -7.07 -21.81 -5.48
C ASN A 13 -7.51 -22.22 -6.89
N LEU A 14 -6.54 -22.59 -7.74
CA LEU A 14 -6.80 -22.99 -9.13
C LEU A 14 -7.50 -24.35 -9.22
N THR A 15 -7.38 -25.18 -8.19
CA THR A 15 -8.00 -26.51 -8.12
C THR A 15 -9.48 -26.43 -7.72
N THR A 16 -9.85 -25.55 -6.77
CA THR A 16 -11.23 -25.44 -6.25
C THR A 16 -11.99 -24.22 -6.75
N GLY A 17 -11.31 -23.23 -7.33
CA GLY A 17 -11.90 -21.96 -7.76
C GLY A 17 -12.20 -20.97 -6.62
N SER A 18 -11.82 -21.28 -5.38
CA SER A 18 -12.00 -20.39 -4.23
C SER A 18 -10.93 -19.30 -4.14
N GLU A 19 -11.29 -18.17 -3.52
CA GLU A 19 -10.40 -17.02 -3.36
C GLU A 19 -10.37 -16.58 -1.89
N ILE A 20 -9.18 -16.26 -1.38
CA ILE A 20 -8.96 -15.78 -0.01
C ILE A 20 -8.00 -14.59 -0.05
N GLU A 21 -8.40 -13.44 0.49
CA GLU A 21 -7.53 -12.25 0.59
C GLU A 21 -7.02 -12.10 2.02
N LEU A 22 -5.70 -11.99 2.20
CA LEU A 22 -5.11 -11.67 3.50
C LEU A 22 -4.83 -10.17 3.59
N ILE A 23 -5.59 -9.46 4.42
CA ILE A 23 -5.59 -7.99 4.50
C ILE A 23 -4.99 -7.44 5.79
N LYS A 24 -4.78 -8.28 6.81
CA LYS A 24 -4.22 -7.85 8.11
C LYS A 24 -2.84 -8.43 8.38
N ILE A 25 -2.01 -7.66 9.07
CA ILE A 25 -0.70 -8.14 9.53
C ILE A 25 -0.91 -9.28 10.54
N GLY A 26 -0.23 -10.42 10.31
CA GLY A 26 -0.31 -11.59 11.17
C GLY A 26 -1.50 -12.49 10.92
N GLU A 27 -2.38 -12.14 9.97
CA GLU A 27 -3.47 -12.99 9.50
C GLU A 27 -2.93 -14.31 8.92
N ARG A 28 -3.61 -15.42 9.21
CA ARG A 28 -3.22 -16.76 8.76
C ARG A 28 -4.43 -17.48 8.18
N ALA A 29 -4.26 -18.07 7.00
CA ALA A 29 -5.22 -18.98 6.41
C ALA A 29 -4.60 -20.37 6.24
N LEU A 30 -5.35 -21.41 6.59
CA LEU A 30 -4.98 -22.79 6.29
C LEU A 30 -5.33 -23.07 4.82
N LEU A 31 -4.31 -23.25 3.98
CA LEU A 31 -4.50 -23.48 2.54
C LEU A 31 -4.57 -24.97 2.18
N ALA A 32 -3.80 -25.80 2.88
CA ALA A 32 -3.76 -27.25 2.66
C ALA A 32 -3.58 -27.96 4.01
N LYS A 33 -4.45 -28.91 4.30
CA LYS A 33 -4.38 -29.74 5.50
C LYS A 33 -3.49 -30.96 5.25
N GLY A 34 -2.62 -31.25 6.23
CA GLY A 34 -1.86 -32.49 6.22
C GLY A 34 -2.77 -33.72 6.37
N GLY A 35 -2.35 -34.83 5.78
CA GLY A 35 -3.06 -36.10 5.89
C GLY A 35 -3.03 -36.65 7.31
N ASN A 36 -3.99 -37.52 7.63
CA ASN A 36 -4.05 -38.14 8.95
C ASN A 36 -2.88 -39.12 9.14
N GLY A 37 -2.30 -39.12 10.34
CA GLY A 37 -1.25 -40.05 10.72
C GLY A 37 -1.72 -41.51 10.67
N GLY A 38 -0.81 -42.39 10.27
CA GLY A 38 -1.05 -43.84 10.29
C GLY A 38 -1.23 -44.36 11.71
N ARG A 39 -1.86 -45.53 11.83
CA ARG A 39 -2.05 -46.21 13.13
C ARG A 39 -1.04 -47.34 13.27
N GLY A 40 -0.26 -47.28 14.33
CA GLY A 40 0.65 -48.37 14.72
C GLY A 40 -0.10 -49.58 15.26
N ASN A 41 0.60 -50.70 15.39
CA ASN A 41 0.02 -51.97 15.84
C ASN A 41 -0.66 -51.89 17.23
N PHE A 42 -0.18 -51.02 18.12
CA PHE A 42 -0.79 -50.80 19.43
C PHE A 42 -2.28 -50.46 19.36
N HIS A 43 -2.72 -49.71 18.34
CA HIS A 43 -4.13 -49.38 18.13
C HIS A 43 -5.02 -50.59 17.78
N PHE A 44 -4.42 -51.69 17.32
CA PHE A 44 -5.12 -52.92 16.92
C PHE A 44 -5.09 -54.00 18.00
N ARG A 45 -4.53 -53.70 19.18
CA ARG A 45 -4.43 -54.66 20.29
C ARG A 45 -5.80 -54.89 20.91
N SER A 46 -6.17 -56.16 21.11
CA SER A 46 -7.39 -56.55 21.82
C SER A 46 -7.09 -57.69 22.79
N SER A 47 -8.06 -58.04 23.65
CA SER A 47 -7.95 -59.20 24.55
C SER A 47 -7.71 -60.52 23.79
N LEU A 48 -8.17 -60.60 22.54
CA LEU A 48 -8.00 -61.77 21.66
C LEU A 48 -6.76 -61.67 20.77
N ASN A 49 -6.15 -60.48 20.63
CA ASN A 49 -4.99 -60.25 19.78
C ASN A 49 -3.99 -59.33 20.48
N THR A 50 -3.11 -59.92 21.30
CA THR A 50 -2.18 -59.19 22.17
C THR A 50 -0.92 -58.69 21.46
N SER A 51 -0.57 -59.30 20.31
CA SER A 51 0.63 -58.97 19.52
C SER A 51 0.29 -58.76 18.03
N PRO A 52 -0.55 -57.76 17.71
CA PRO A 52 -0.96 -57.46 16.33
C PRO A 52 0.24 -57.08 15.46
N LYS A 53 0.25 -57.55 14.21
CA LYS A 53 1.22 -57.17 13.15
C LYS A 53 0.66 -56.13 12.17
N GLN A 54 -0.61 -55.77 12.34
CA GLN A 54 -1.32 -54.81 11.49
C GLN A 54 -0.82 -53.39 11.74
N PHE A 55 -0.75 -52.59 10.68
CA PHE A 55 -0.54 -51.16 10.76
C PHE A 55 -1.35 -50.50 9.64
N GLN A 56 -1.73 -49.25 9.84
CA GLN A 56 -2.34 -48.43 8.81
C GLN A 56 -1.33 -47.36 8.39
N PRO A 57 -0.99 -47.24 7.09
CA PRO A 57 -0.15 -46.15 6.62
C PRO A 57 -0.86 -44.80 6.82
N GLY A 58 -0.10 -43.72 6.84
CA GLY A 58 -0.67 -42.37 6.85
C GLY A 58 -1.40 -42.08 5.54
N LEU A 59 -2.41 -41.21 5.62
CA LEU A 59 -3.10 -40.72 4.43
C LEU A 59 -2.30 -39.58 3.79
N PRO A 60 -2.37 -39.42 2.45
CA PRO A 60 -1.79 -38.25 1.79
C PRO A 60 -2.46 -36.96 2.29
N GLY A 61 -1.71 -35.86 2.26
CA GLY A 61 -2.25 -34.54 2.52
C GLY A 61 -3.01 -33.97 1.33
N GLU A 62 -3.66 -32.85 1.55
CA GLU A 62 -4.27 -32.09 0.46
C GLU A 62 -3.19 -31.48 -0.43
N GLU A 63 -3.41 -31.54 -1.74
CA GLU A 63 -2.56 -30.92 -2.76
C GLU A 63 -3.39 -29.94 -3.59
N PHE A 64 -2.87 -28.73 -3.75
CA PHE A 64 -3.56 -27.65 -4.44
C PHE A 64 -2.58 -26.81 -5.24
N ASP A 65 -3.04 -26.33 -6.39
CA ASP A 65 -2.35 -25.31 -7.17
C ASP A 65 -2.89 -23.93 -6.79
N PHE A 66 -2.02 -23.05 -6.32
CA PHE A 66 -2.39 -21.69 -5.95
C PHE A 66 -1.75 -20.68 -6.89
N ARG A 67 -2.54 -19.68 -7.30
CA ARG A 67 -2.04 -18.43 -7.88
C ARG A 67 -2.11 -17.34 -6.82
N LEU A 68 -0.95 -16.86 -6.40
CA LEU A 68 -0.83 -15.75 -5.46
C LEU A 68 -0.74 -14.45 -6.24
N GLU A 69 -1.75 -13.60 -6.13
CA GLU A 69 -1.75 -12.26 -6.68
C GLU A 69 -1.63 -11.26 -5.54
N LEU A 70 -0.46 -10.61 -5.43
CA LEU A 70 -0.33 -9.51 -4.50
C LEU A 70 -1.09 -8.31 -5.06
N LYS A 71 -2.22 -7.99 -4.44
CA LYS A 71 -2.87 -6.71 -4.66
C LYS A 71 -2.20 -5.75 -3.69
N LEU A 72 -1.15 -5.05 -4.14
CA LEU A 72 -0.64 -3.91 -3.39
C LEU A 72 -1.79 -2.92 -3.19
N ILE A 73 -2.26 -2.78 -1.95
CA ILE A 73 -3.23 -1.76 -1.59
C ILE A 73 -2.41 -0.72 -0.85
N ALA A 74 -1.98 0.31 -1.58
CA ALA A 74 -1.63 1.54 -0.90
C ALA A 74 -2.93 2.09 -0.32
N ASP A 75 -3.00 2.30 0.99
CA ASP A 75 -4.14 2.97 1.61
C ASP A 75 -4.18 4.44 1.16
N ILE A 76 -2.98 5.03 1.06
CA ILE A 76 -2.76 6.44 0.75
C ILE A 76 -1.74 6.56 -0.37
N GLY A 77 -2.13 7.25 -1.44
CA GLY A 77 -1.25 7.57 -2.57
C GLY A 77 -0.71 8.99 -2.48
N PHE A 78 0.61 9.16 -2.59
CA PHE A 78 1.25 10.48 -2.61
C PHE A 78 1.40 10.95 -4.07
N VAL A 79 0.83 12.11 -4.38
CA VAL A 79 0.88 12.75 -5.71
C VAL A 79 1.43 14.17 -5.57
N GLY A 80 2.14 14.65 -6.57
CA GLY A 80 2.86 15.93 -6.46
C GLY A 80 4.07 15.93 -7.36
N LEU A 81 4.40 17.10 -7.95
CA LEU A 81 5.51 17.26 -8.89
C LEU A 81 6.83 16.65 -8.37
N PRO A 82 7.81 16.35 -9.25
CA PRO A 82 9.16 16.02 -8.81
C PRO A 82 9.70 17.05 -7.82
N ASN A 83 10.52 16.61 -6.86
CA ASN A 83 11.17 17.48 -5.88
C ASN A 83 10.23 18.29 -4.94
N VAL A 84 8.94 17.94 -4.81
CA VAL A 84 8.06 18.58 -3.79
C VAL A 84 8.27 18.01 -2.37
N GLY A 85 9.17 17.04 -2.19
CA GLY A 85 9.48 16.46 -0.87
C GLY A 85 8.69 15.20 -0.49
N LYS A 86 8.02 14.52 -1.46
CA LYS A 86 7.23 13.30 -1.21
C LYS A 86 8.02 12.19 -0.52
N SER A 87 9.16 11.81 -1.09
CA SER A 87 10.01 10.74 -0.55
C SER A 87 10.57 11.10 0.83
N SER A 88 10.95 12.36 1.04
CA SER A 88 11.43 12.85 2.33
C SER A 88 10.35 12.77 3.40
N LEU A 89 9.11 13.19 3.08
CA LEU A 89 7.98 13.10 4.01
C LEU A 89 7.60 11.64 4.29
N LEU A 90 7.58 10.79 3.26
CA LEU A 90 7.36 9.35 3.41
C LEU A 90 8.34 8.75 4.43
N ASN A 91 9.64 9.05 4.27
CA ASN A 91 10.68 8.57 5.18
C ASN A 91 10.52 9.09 6.61
N ALA A 92 10.17 10.37 6.77
CA ALA A 92 9.93 10.99 8.07
C ALA A 92 8.73 10.38 8.79
N LEU A 93 7.67 10.03 8.06
CA LEU A 93 6.47 9.40 8.62
C LEU A 93 6.73 7.94 9.01
N THR A 94 7.49 7.20 8.21
CA THR A 94 7.65 5.74 8.41
C THR A 94 8.92 5.37 9.18
N ASN A 95 9.50 6.30 9.95
CA ASN A 95 10.72 6.13 10.74
C ASN A 95 11.86 5.46 9.93
N ALA A 96 12.13 5.97 8.73
CA ALA A 96 13.18 5.52 7.81
C ALA A 96 13.16 4.01 7.42
N LYS A 97 12.09 3.27 7.74
CA LYS A 97 11.85 1.91 7.23
C LYS A 97 11.05 1.91 5.92
N SER A 98 11.12 2.99 5.11
CA SER A 98 10.64 2.88 3.75
C SER A 98 11.57 1.87 3.07
N LYS A 99 11.05 0.65 2.89
CA LYS A 99 11.75 -0.32 2.07
C LYS A 99 11.39 0.09 0.66
N VAL A 100 12.39 0.50 -0.11
CA VAL A 100 12.30 0.47 -1.57
C VAL A 100 11.84 -0.95 -1.90
N ALA A 101 10.58 -1.06 -2.30
CA ALA A 101 9.92 -2.34 -2.32
C ALA A 101 10.18 -2.95 -3.68
N ASN A 102 11.22 -3.79 -3.73
CA ASN A 102 11.63 -4.51 -4.93
C ASN A 102 10.70 -5.69 -5.14
N TYR A 103 9.46 -5.38 -5.51
CA TYR A 103 8.51 -6.40 -5.92
C TYR A 103 8.98 -6.96 -7.25
N ALA A 104 9.06 -8.29 -7.35
CA ALA A 104 9.60 -9.02 -8.51
C ALA A 104 8.90 -8.72 -9.86
N PHE A 105 7.86 -7.88 -9.87
CA PHE A 105 7.03 -7.55 -11.02
C PHE A 105 7.04 -6.05 -11.39
N THR A 106 7.80 -5.20 -10.70
CA THR A 106 7.93 -3.77 -11.02
C THR A 106 9.34 -3.47 -11.54
N THR A 107 9.49 -2.77 -12.67
CA THR A 107 10.82 -2.32 -13.14
C THR A 107 11.23 -0.95 -12.61
N LEU A 108 10.27 -0.18 -12.09
CA LEU A 108 10.53 1.02 -11.29
C LEU A 108 10.16 0.64 -9.88
N GLU A 109 11.12 0.75 -8.96
CA GLU A 109 10.92 0.44 -7.55
C GLU A 109 10.10 1.59 -6.93
N PRO A 110 8.80 1.40 -6.62
CA PRO A 110 8.03 2.45 -5.97
C PRO A 110 8.50 2.62 -4.52
N ASN A 111 8.55 3.87 -4.06
CA ASN A 111 8.82 4.13 -2.65
C ASN A 111 7.56 3.82 -1.84
N LEU A 112 7.58 2.72 -1.09
CA LEU A 112 6.54 2.38 -0.14
C LEU A 112 7.04 2.57 1.29
N GLY A 113 6.15 3.09 2.13
CA GLY A 113 6.35 3.22 3.56
C GLY A 113 5.18 2.60 4.30
N VAL A 114 5.45 1.98 5.45
CA VAL A 114 4.41 1.51 6.36
C VAL A 114 4.32 2.44 7.55
N TYR A 115 3.17 3.07 7.74
CA TYR A 115 2.84 3.86 8.92
C TYR A 115 1.86 3.04 9.79
N TYR A 116 2.40 2.33 10.78
CA TYR A 116 1.68 1.30 11.54
C TYR A 116 1.02 0.23 10.64
N GLU A 117 -0.27 0.39 10.34
CA GLU A 117 -1.08 -0.54 9.52
C GLU A 117 -1.51 0.10 8.19
N LEU A 118 -1.14 1.36 7.96
CA LEU A 118 -1.39 2.08 6.72
C LEU A 118 -0.20 1.92 5.78
N VAL A 119 -0.48 1.51 4.55
CA VAL A 119 0.49 1.45 3.46
C VAL A 119 0.47 2.79 2.72
N LEU A 120 1.57 3.52 2.80
CA LEU A 120 1.80 4.75 2.07
C LEU A 120 2.59 4.42 0.81
N ALA A 121 2.14 4.89 -0.34
CA ALA A 121 2.89 4.74 -1.58
C ALA A 121 3.12 6.09 -2.23
N ASP A 122 4.39 6.37 -2.53
CA ASP A 122 4.71 7.36 -3.55
C ASP A 122 4.28 6.81 -4.90
N ILE A 123 3.63 7.65 -5.70
CA ILE A 123 3.19 7.30 -7.05
C ILE A 123 4.24 7.88 -8.02
N PRO A 124 5.35 7.17 -8.29
CA PRO A 124 6.31 7.59 -9.30
C PRO A 124 5.68 7.49 -10.69
N GLY A 125 6.09 8.38 -11.59
CA GLY A 125 5.81 8.22 -13.02
C GLY A 125 4.42 8.65 -13.51
N LEU A 126 3.60 9.35 -12.72
CA LEU A 126 2.50 10.14 -13.29
C LEU A 126 2.99 11.45 -13.94
N ILE A 127 4.17 11.94 -13.55
CA ILE A 127 4.54 13.36 -13.72
C ILE A 127 5.80 13.56 -14.58
N GLU A 128 6.30 12.51 -15.24
CA GLU A 128 7.36 12.63 -16.24
C GLU A 128 7.27 11.44 -17.21
N GLY A 129 6.68 11.68 -18.39
CA GLY A 129 6.93 10.87 -19.60
C GLY A 129 6.34 9.45 -19.73
N SER A 130 5.46 8.99 -18.84
CA SER A 130 4.92 7.60 -18.92
C SER A 130 3.95 7.32 -20.07
N SER A 131 3.61 8.32 -20.88
CA SER A 131 2.84 8.19 -22.11
C SER A 131 3.62 7.60 -23.29
N GLN A 132 4.96 7.47 -23.21
CA GLN A 132 5.75 6.78 -24.23
C GLN A 132 6.41 5.51 -23.69
N GLY A 133 5.70 4.40 -23.84
CA GLY A 133 6.34 3.12 -24.16
C GLY A 133 7.02 2.42 -23.01
N LYS A 134 6.22 1.71 -22.21
CA LYS A 134 6.54 0.42 -21.58
C LYS A 134 5.34 0.04 -20.72
N GLY A 135 4.72 -1.12 -20.94
CA GLY A 135 3.52 -1.65 -20.24
C GLY A 135 3.69 -1.92 -18.72
N LEU A 136 4.40 -1.04 -18.03
CA LEU A 136 4.93 -1.14 -16.68
C LEU A 136 4.26 -0.16 -15.71
N GLY A 137 3.69 0.94 -16.20
CA GLY A 137 2.83 1.83 -15.43
C GLY A 137 1.46 1.22 -15.11
N ILE A 138 0.81 0.55 -16.06
CA ILE A 138 -0.57 0.03 -15.90
C ILE A 138 -0.69 -1.01 -14.77
N LYS A 139 0.35 -1.84 -14.54
CA LYS A 139 0.32 -2.80 -13.42
C LYS A 139 0.44 -2.07 -12.09
N PHE A 140 1.42 -1.19 -11.90
CA PHE A 140 1.56 -0.41 -10.67
C PHE A 140 0.36 0.52 -10.42
N LEU A 141 -0.16 1.16 -11.46
CA LEU A 141 -1.27 2.10 -11.33
C LEU A 141 -2.62 1.39 -11.06
N ARG A 142 -2.82 0.13 -11.52
CA ARG A 142 -3.92 -0.74 -11.04
C ARG A 142 -3.90 -0.96 -9.53
N HIS A 143 -2.74 -0.92 -8.89
CA HIS A 143 -2.63 -1.02 -7.43
C HIS A 143 -3.04 0.28 -6.74
N ILE A 144 -2.79 1.43 -7.37
CA ILE A 144 -3.22 2.75 -6.90
C ILE A 144 -4.72 2.96 -7.06
N GLU A 145 -5.39 2.27 -7.99
CA GLU A 145 -6.85 2.34 -8.11
C GLU A 145 -7.57 1.94 -6.81
N ARG A 146 -6.94 1.13 -5.97
CA ARG A 146 -7.48 0.75 -4.65
C ARG A 146 -7.14 1.72 -3.52
N THR A 147 -6.34 2.77 -3.75
CA THR A 147 -6.14 3.83 -2.74
C THR A 147 -7.49 4.47 -2.42
N LYS A 148 -7.81 4.66 -1.15
CA LYS A 148 -9.04 5.40 -0.80
C LYS A 148 -8.78 6.90 -0.73
N ILE A 149 -7.53 7.25 -0.44
CA ILE A 149 -7.12 8.60 -0.09
C ILE A 149 -5.91 9.01 -0.91
N ILE A 150 -5.90 10.26 -1.37
CA ILE A 150 -4.80 10.88 -2.09
C ILE A 150 -4.25 12.01 -1.23
N PHE A 151 -2.95 11.98 -0.98
CA PHE A 151 -2.20 13.10 -0.41
C PHE A 151 -1.53 13.84 -1.57
N HIS A 152 -1.97 15.07 -1.80
CA HIS A 152 -1.53 15.91 -2.91
C HIS A 152 -0.58 16.98 -2.40
N PHE A 153 0.66 16.95 -2.87
CA PHE A 153 1.73 17.84 -2.44
C PHE A 153 2.07 18.87 -3.53
N ILE A 154 2.09 20.13 -3.15
CA ILE A 154 2.53 21.27 -3.97
C ILE A 154 3.68 21.96 -3.23
N SER A 155 4.81 22.19 -3.91
CA SER A 155 5.94 22.89 -3.31
C SER A 155 5.62 24.38 -3.11
N ALA A 156 5.96 24.92 -1.94
CA ALA A 156 5.85 26.34 -1.67
C ALA A 156 6.83 27.18 -2.51
N GLU A 157 7.93 26.60 -3.00
CA GLU A 157 8.85 27.23 -3.96
C GLU A 157 8.19 27.49 -5.32
N SER A 158 7.12 26.76 -5.66
CA SER A 158 6.51 26.87 -6.98
C SER A 158 6.01 28.30 -7.25
N PRO A 159 6.31 28.87 -8.43
CA PRO A 159 5.83 30.20 -8.79
C PRO A 159 4.30 30.26 -8.93
N ASP A 160 3.65 29.17 -9.35
CA ASP A 160 2.18 29.10 -9.49
C ASP A 160 1.62 27.77 -8.94
N PRO A 161 1.31 27.72 -7.63
CA PRO A 161 0.72 26.54 -6.98
C PRO A 161 -0.60 26.07 -7.61
N ARG A 162 -1.37 26.99 -8.20
CA ARG A 162 -2.67 26.68 -8.82
C ARG A 162 -2.48 25.96 -10.14
N LYS A 163 -1.46 26.35 -10.92
CA LYS A 163 -1.10 25.67 -12.15
C LYS A 163 -0.63 24.25 -11.87
N ASP A 164 0.26 24.08 -10.89
CA ASP A 164 0.77 22.76 -10.52
C ASP A 164 -0.34 21.80 -10.08
N TYR A 165 -1.25 22.29 -9.24
CA TYR A 165 -2.44 21.54 -8.84
C TYR A 165 -3.28 21.08 -10.05
N LYS A 166 -3.52 21.99 -11.01
CA LYS A 166 -4.28 21.67 -12.23
C LYS A 166 -3.56 20.68 -13.12
N THR A 167 -2.23 20.76 -13.23
CA THR A 167 -1.41 19.82 -14.00
C THR A 167 -1.55 18.41 -13.44
N ILE A 168 -1.34 18.24 -12.13
CA ILE A 168 -1.45 16.94 -11.46
C ILE A 168 -2.88 16.39 -11.55
N ARG A 169 -3.89 17.25 -11.34
CA ARG A 169 -5.31 16.86 -11.51
C ARG A 169 -5.63 16.40 -12.93
N LYS A 170 -5.08 17.06 -13.96
CA LYS A 170 -5.25 16.62 -15.36
C LYS A 170 -4.61 15.26 -15.59
N GLU A 171 -3.42 15.03 -15.07
CA GLU A 171 -2.71 13.73 -15.20
C GLU A 171 -3.49 12.61 -14.52
N LEU A 172 -3.97 12.83 -13.30
CA LEU A 172 -4.83 11.89 -12.59
C LEU A 172 -6.09 11.56 -13.40
N ASN A 173 -6.71 12.58 -14.03
CA ASN A 173 -7.90 12.40 -14.86
C ASN A 173 -7.61 11.58 -16.13
N LEU A 174 -6.48 11.85 -16.80
CA LEU A 174 -6.05 11.14 -18.00
C LEU A 174 -5.79 9.66 -17.71
N TYR A 175 -5.30 9.36 -16.50
CA TYR A 175 -5.09 7.98 -16.07
C TYR A 175 -6.42 7.30 -15.70
N ASN A 176 -7.12 7.81 -14.68
CA ASN A 176 -8.41 7.27 -14.25
C ASN A 176 -9.22 8.36 -13.54
N SER A 177 -10.35 8.72 -14.14
CA SER A 177 -11.29 9.72 -13.60
C SER A 177 -11.82 9.40 -12.20
N GLU A 178 -11.84 8.12 -11.79
CA GLU A 178 -12.24 7.73 -10.44
C GLU A 178 -11.28 8.22 -9.36
N LEU A 179 -10.00 8.42 -9.70
CA LEU A 179 -9.02 8.99 -8.76
C LEU A 179 -9.40 10.41 -8.33
N LEU A 180 -10.09 11.17 -9.19
CA LEU A 180 -10.52 12.53 -8.86
C LEU A 180 -11.64 12.59 -7.82
N LYS A 181 -12.39 11.48 -7.68
CA LYS A 181 -13.51 11.36 -6.74
C LYS A 181 -13.06 10.93 -5.35
N LYS A 182 -11.81 10.47 -5.21
CA LYS A 182 -11.24 10.03 -3.95
C LYS A 182 -11.04 11.20 -2.99
N GLN A 183 -10.97 10.89 -1.71
CA GLN A 183 -10.71 11.88 -0.68
C GLN A 183 -9.30 12.44 -0.85
N GLU A 184 -9.21 13.76 -1.04
CA GLU A 184 -7.96 14.48 -1.29
C GLU A 184 -7.58 15.34 -0.08
N TYR A 185 -6.36 15.16 0.41
CA TYR A 185 -5.70 16.07 1.34
C TYR A 185 -4.63 16.87 0.59
N LEU A 186 -4.76 18.19 0.60
CA LEU A 186 -3.86 19.09 -0.11
C LEU A 186 -2.83 19.68 0.85
N PHE A 187 -1.55 19.49 0.54
CA PHE A 187 -0.43 19.93 1.34
C PHE A 187 0.46 20.88 0.54
N LEU A 188 0.77 22.03 1.14
CA LEU A 188 1.78 22.96 0.66
C LEU A 188 3.10 22.66 1.37
N THR A 189 4.01 21.96 0.69
CA THR A 189 5.28 21.47 1.27
C THR A 189 6.39 22.52 1.20
N LYS A 190 7.45 22.32 1.99
CA LYS A 190 8.60 23.23 2.09
C LYS A 190 8.22 24.66 2.51
N SER A 191 7.24 24.78 3.41
CA SER A 191 6.76 26.07 3.90
C SER A 191 7.84 26.89 4.62
N ASP A 192 8.91 26.25 5.09
CA ASP A 192 10.08 26.85 5.72
C ASP A 192 10.89 27.76 4.79
N GLN A 193 10.79 27.56 3.47
CA GLN A 193 11.58 28.30 2.49
C GLN A 193 10.96 29.65 2.10
N LEU A 194 9.74 29.97 2.58
CA LEU A 194 9.07 31.22 2.27
C LEU A 194 8.84 32.08 3.50
N ALA A 195 8.85 33.39 3.28
CA ALA A 195 8.46 34.33 4.31
C ALA A 195 6.98 34.14 4.71
N PRO A 196 6.60 34.35 5.99
CA PRO A 196 5.24 34.11 6.47
C PRO A 196 4.14 34.85 5.69
N LYS A 197 4.46 36.01 5.10
CA LYS A 197 3.52 36.78 4.27
C LYS A 197 3.22 36.07 2.96
N GLU A 198 4.24 35.61 2.25
CA GLU A 198 4.09 34.92 0.97
C GLU A 198 3.45 33.54 1.14
N LEU A 199 3.81 32.84 2.21
CA LEU A 199 3.20 31.56 2.58
C LEU A 199 1.68 31.70 2.75
N LYS A 200 1.22 32.75 3.46
CA LYS A 200 -0.22 33.02 3.63
C LYS A 200 -0.92 33.28 2.29
N VAL A 201 -0.28 33.99 1.36
CA VAL A 201 -0.85 34.24 0.02
C VAL A 201 -1.00 32.92 -0.74
N LYS A 202 0.06 32.12 -0.84
CA LYS A 202 0.03 30.83 -1.55
C LYS A 202 -0.95 29.84 -0.91
N LEU A 203 -0.99 29.78 0.41
CA LEU A 203 -1.94 28.95 1.14
C LEU A 203 -3.39 29.40 0.91
N SER A 204 -3.64 30.71 0.84
CA SER A 204 -4.98 31.24 0.54
C SER A 204 -5.45 30.86 -0.87
N ILE A 205 -4.54 30.89 -1.86
CA ILE A 205 -4.83 30.43 -3.23
C ILE A 205 -5.23 28.96 -3.22
N LEU A 206 -4.50 28.11 -2.50
CA LEU A 206 -4.80 26.69 -2.40
C LEU A 206 -6.07 26.41 -1.59
N LYS A 207 -6.34 27.18 -0.54
CA LYS A 207 -7.58 27.09 0.24
C LYS A 207 -8.82 27.45 -0.58
N GLY A 208 -8.68 28.34 -1.57
CA GLY A 208 -9.75 28.62 -2.54
C GLY A 208 -10.08 27.43 -3.46
N ILE A 209 -9.18 26.44 -3.55
CA ILE A 209 -9.37 25.21 -4.34
C ILE A 209 -9.83 24.06 -3.45
N ASN A 210 -9.12 23.84 -2.33
CA ASN A 210 -9.46 22.85 -1.32
C ASN A 210 -9.39 23.52 0.06
N PRO A 211 -10.53 23.71 0.76
CA PRO A 211 -10.56 24.43 2.03
C PRO A 211 -9.76 23.75 3.14
N LYS A 212 -9.45 22.45 2.99
CA LYS A 212 -8.64 21.66 3.91
C LYS A 212 -7.14 21.72 3.58
N ALA A 213 -6.68 22.67 2.77
CA ALA A 213 -5.27 22.81 2.44
C ALA A 213 -4.44 23.20 3.69
N ILE A 214 -3.34 22.48 3.92
CA ILE A 214 -2.44 22.66 5.08
C ILE A 214 -1.04 22.95 4.56
N ALA A 215 -0.31 23.85 5.20
CA ALA A 215 1.10 24.08 4.93
C ALA A 215 1.95 23.21 5.85
N ILE A 216 2.93 22.51 5.30
CA ILE A 216 3.80 21.61 6.06
C ILE A 216 5.27 21.82 5.71
N SER A 217 6.13 21.71 6.71
CA SER A 217 7.57 21.52 6.53
C SER A 217 8.00 20.22 7.20
N ILE A 218 8.99 19.55 6.61
CA ILE A 218 9.61 18.36 7.20
C ILE A 218 10.59 18.76 8.31
N LEU A 219 11.08 20.00 8.30
CA LEU A 219 11.97 20.55 9.32
C LEU A 219 11.22 21.03 10.57
N ASP A 220 9.89 21.11 10.49
CA ASP A 220 9.02 21.53 11.56
C ASP A 220 8.27 20.32 12.14
N ASP A 221 8.58 19.96 13.37
CA ASP A 221 7.99 18.79 14.05
C ASP A 221 6.48 18.95 14.26
N GLU A 222 5.98 20.19 14.45
CA GLU A 222 4.54 20.45 14.60
C GLU A 222 3.80 20.14 13.29
N SER A 223 4.30 20.64 12.16
CA SER A 223 3.75 20.33 10.83
C SER A 223 3.70 18.83 10.54
N VAL A 224 4.77 18.08 10.88
CA VAL A 224 4.78 16.62 10.69
C VAL A 224 3.81 15.93 11.63
N TYR A 225 3.64 16.44 12.86
CA TYR A 225 2.66 15.94 13.81
C TYR A 225 1.22 16.11 13.29
N GLU A 226 0.88 17.23 12.66
CA GLU A 226 -0.43 17.42 12.02
C GLU A 226 -0.73 16.36 10.95
N VAL A 227 0.26 16.02 10.12
CA VAL A 227 0.11 14.94 9.13
C VAL A 227 -0.10 13.59 9.83
N LYS A 228 0.61 13.31 10.92
CA LYS A 228 0.42 12.09 11.73
C LYS A 228 -0.97 12.02 12.35
N GLU A 229 -1.53 13.14 12.82
CA GLU A 229 -2.90 13.21 13.33
C GLU A 229 -3.93 12.84 12.25
N ILE A 230 -3.74 13.34 11.02
CA ILE A 230 -4.59 12.95 9.88
C ILE A 230 -4.48 11.44 9.61
N LEU A 231 -3.26 10.90 9.60
CA LEU A 231 -3.03 9.47 9.41
C LEU A 231 -3.66 8.63 10.53
N ASN A 232 -3.59 9.08 11.78
CA ASN A 232 -4.19 8.40 12.93
C ASN A 232 -5.73 8.37 12.83
N LYS A 233 -6.35 9.46 12.37
CA LYS A 233 -7.80 9.50 12.09
C LYS A 233 -8.19 8.51 10.99
N ILE A 234 -7.45 8.52 9.88
CA ILE A 234 -7.66 7.58 8.77
C ILE A 234 -7.50 6.13 9.24
N LYS A 235 -6.51 5.87 10.11
CA LYS A 235 -6.30 4.55 10.70
C LYS A 235 -7.52 4.11 11.55
N ALA A 236 -8.10 5.02 12.34
CA ALA A 236 -9.25 4.71 13.19
C ALA A 236 -10.53 4.42 12.40
N GLU A 237 -10.63 4.91 11.17
CA GLU A 237 -11.77 4.66 10.27
C GLU A 237 -11.65 3.35 9.46
N LYS A 238 -10.50 2.66 9.53
CA LYS A 238 -10.19 1.43 8.79
C LYS A 238 -10.48 0.17 9.60
#